data_AF-A0AAN7G051-F1
#
_entry.id   AF-A0AAN7G051-F1
#
_cell.length_a   1.000
_cell.length_b   1.000
_cell.length_c   1.000
_cell.angle_alpha   90.00
_cell.angle_beta   90.00
_cell.angle_gamma   90.00
#
_symmetry.space_group_name_H-M   'P 1'
#
loop_
_entity.id
_entity.type
_entity.pdbx_description
1 polymer ?
#
loop_
_entity_poly.entity_id
_entity_poly.type
_entity_poly.pdbx_seq_one_letter_code
_entity_poly.pdbx_strand_id
1 'polypeptide(L)'
;METNNDIEDMEEEEEFGFSRNYFLAKELGSSGKKSARKLSEINLVDEQELRAAASNIEPKHEKEVVALMNSYKSLYSKWVFELRCGFGLLMYGFGSKKALIEDFASTALTDYSVVVINGYLQAINIKQVVIALAEVLWDQLKSKRVTSSGNLPKAQQPFNSRSMDDLLAFLNGSEAEDKDCFICVVIHNIDGPALRDSETQQYLAQIAACSCIRIVASIDHVNAPLLWDKKMVHTQFNWCWYHVPTFAPYKVEGMFFPLILAHGSTAQSAKTAAIVLQSLTPNAQSVFRVLAEYQLSHPDEEGMPINNLYTVCRERFLVSSQLTLNSHLTEFKDHELVKTRRHSDGQDCLYIPLTTEALEKLLMEINQ
;
A
#
# COMPACT_ATOMS: atom_id res chain seq x y z
N MET A 1 46.88 -18.61 4.61
CA MET A 1 46.83 -17.82 3.36
C MET A 1 46.24 -18.61 2.20
N GLU A 2 46.14 -19.94 2.26
CA GLU A 2 45.55 -20.76 1.19
C GLU A 2 44.02 -20.94 1.29
N THR A 3 43.39 -20.67 2.43
CA THR A 3 41.93 -20.90 2.62
C THR A 3 41.03 -19.76 2.15
N ASN A 4 41.57 -18.61 1.74
CA ASN A 4 40.77 -17.48 1.23
C ASN A 4 40.60 -17.53 -0.29
N ASN A 5 41.55 -18.10 -1.03
CA ASN A 5 41.47 -18.16 -2.49
C ASN A 5 40.39 -19.15 -2.95
N ASP A 6 40.23 -20.29 -2.26
CA ASP A 6 39.23 -21.30 -2.64
C ASP A 6 37.76 -20.81 -2.47
N ILE A 7 37.52 -19.81 -1.61
CA ILE A 7 36.19 -19.22 -1.40
C ILE A 7 35.92 -18.15 -2.46
N GLU A 8 36.91 -17.31 -2.78
CA GLU A 8 36.81 -16.33 -3.86
C GLU A 8 36.64 -17.01 -5.23
N ASP A 9 37.37 -18.10 -5.50
CA ASP A 9 37.26 -18.87 -6.75
C ASP A 9 35.89 -19.56 -6.89
N MET A 10 35.28 -20.01 -5.78
CA MET A 10 33.92 -20.58 -5.78
C MET A 10 32.82 -19.54 -5.99
N GLU A 11 32.93 -18.37 -5.36
CA GLU A 11 31.98 -17.26 -5.54
C GLU A 11 32.04 -16.72 -6.97
N GLU A 12 33.24 -16.62 -7.55
CA GLU A 12 33.43 -16.24 -8.96
C GLU A 12 32.83 -17.28 -9.92
N GLU A 13 33.06 -18.58 -9.73
CA GLU A 13 32.47 -19.62 -10.59
C GLU A 13 30.93 -19.65 -10.56
N GLU A 14 30.30 -19.42 -9.40
CA GLU A 14 28.85 -19.31 -9.27
C GLU A 14 28.29 -18.04 -9.97
N GLU A 15 28.98 -16.90 -9.83
CA GLU A 15 28.60 -15.63 -10.48
C GLU A 15 28.76 -15.69 -12.02
N PHE A 16 29.83 -16.34 -12.51
CA PHE A 16 30.03 -16.63 -13.93
C PHE A 16 28.99 -17.62 -14.46
N GLY A 17 28.57 -18.61 -13.67
CA GLY A 17 27.49 -19.53 -14.02
C GLY A 17 26.13 -18.81 -14.15
N PHE A 18 25.82 -17.90 -13.23
CA PHE A 18 24.55 -17.17 -13.22
C PHE A 18 24.42 -16.17 -14.36
N SER A 19 25.45 -15.35 -14.61
CA SER A 19 25.48 -14.40 -15.72
C SER A 19 25.40 -15.10 -17.08
N ARG A 20 26.16 -16.20 -17.26
CA ARG A 20 26.09 -17.03 -18.45
C ARG A 20 24.70 -17.63 -18.66
N ASN A 21 24.05 -18.11 -17.61
CA ASN A 21 22.68 -18.63 -17.70
C ASN A 21 21.66 -17.55 -18.09
N TYR A 22 21.81 -16.31 -17.62
CA TYR A 22 20.97 -15.19 -18.03
C TYR A 22 21.10 -14.89 -19.53
N PHE A 23 22.33 -14.81 -20.06
CA PHE A 23 22.57 -14.56 -21.48
C PHE A 23 22.16 -15.76 -22.35
N LEU A 24 22.46 -16.99 -21.92
CA LEU A 24 22.05 -18.22 -22.62
C LEU A 24 20.53 -18.36 -22.67
N ALA A 25 19.80 -18.03 -21.60
CA ALA A 25 18.33 -18.07 -21.59
C ALA A 25 17.74 -17.09 -22.62
N LYS A 26 18.37 -15.92 -22.81
CA LYS A 26 17.96 -14.93 -23.81
C LYS A 26 18.25 -15.40 -25.24
N GLU A 27 19.39 -16.06 -25.47
CA GLU A 27 19.79 -16.58 -26.79
C GLU A 27 18.97 -17.80 -27.22
N LEU A 28 18.75 -18.77 -26.31
CA LEU A 28 17.98 -19.99 -26.55
C LEU A 28 16.48 -19.71 -26.82
N GLY A 29 15.95 -18.60 -26.31
CA GLY A 29 14.56 -18.17 -26.53
C GLY A 29 14.22 -17.76 -27.97
N SER A 30 15.22 -17.60 -28.85
CA SER A 30 15.02 -17.20 -30.26
C SER A 30 14.87 -18.39 -31.23
N SER A 31 15.40 -19.58 -30.89
CA SER A 31 15.54 -20.72 -31.82
C SER A 31 14.74 -21.97 -31.42
N GLY A 32 14.24 -22.06 -30.18
CA GLY A 32 13.45 -23.20 -29.72
C GLY A 32 12.03 -23.28 -30.29
N LYS A 33 11.52 -24.50 -30.55
CA LYS A 33 10.10 -24.77 -30.83
C LYS A 33 9.26 -24.27 -29.64
N LYS A 34 8.56 -23.14 -29.80
CA LYS A 34 7.65 -22.61 -28.79
C LYS A 34 6.31 -23.34 -28.86
N SER A 35 5.78 -23.78 -27.73
CA SER A 35 4.42 -24.31 -27.67
C SER A 35 3.41 -23.19 -27.91
N ALA A 36 2.48 -23.35 -28.84
CA ALA A 36 1.45 -22.37 -29.15
C ALA A 36 0.24 -22.38 -28.18
N ARG A 37 0.38 -23.01 -27.00
CA ARG A 37 -0.69 -23.09 -26.00
C ARG A 37 -0.99 -21.69 -25.48
N LYS A 38 -2.24 -21.25 -25.66
CA LYS A 38 -2.68 -19.93 -25.21
C LYS A 38 -3.26 -20.02 -23.80
N LEU A 39 -3.11 -18.94 -23.03
CA LEU A 39 -3.70 -18.81 -21.70
C LEU A 39 -5.24 -18.86 -21.74
N SER A 40 -5.83 -18.56 -22.90
CA SER A 40 -7.27 -18.73 -23.19
C SER A 40 -7.75 -20.18 -23.25
N GLU A 41 -6.83 -21.16 -23.36
CA GLU A 41 -7.17 -22.59 -23.29
C GLU A 41 -7.43 -23.05 -21.84
N ILE A 42 -7.10 -22.22 -20.86
CA ILE A 42 -7.38 -22.49 -19.45
C ILE A 42 -8.84 -22.10 -19.18
N ASN A 43 -9.62 -23.05 -18.66
CA ASN A 43 -10.96 -22.76 -18.16
C ASN A 43 -10.83 -21.85 -16.93
N LEU A 44 -11.10 -20.56 -17.13
CA LEU A 44 -11.12 -19.59 -16.04
C LEU A 44 -12.35 -19.87 -15.16
N VAL A 45 -12.08 -20.25 -13.92
CA VAL A 45 -13.08 -20.47 -12.88
C VAL A 45 -13.52 -19.12 -12.31
N ASP A 46 -14.80 -18.98 -11.96
CA ASP A 46 -15.29 -17.73 -11.38
C ASP A 46 -14.65 -17.46 -10.01
N GLU A 47 -14.54 -16.19 -9.64
CA GLU A 47 -13.80 -15.76 -8.45
C GLU A 47 -14.39 -16.33 -7.15
N GLN A 48 -15.72 -16.51 -7.10
CA GLN A 48 -16.39 -17.07 -5.93
C GLN A 48 -16.02 -18.54 -5.71
N GLU A 49 -15.98 -19.33 -6.78
CA GLU A 49 -15.55 -20.72 -6.74
C GLU A 49 -14.06 -20.83 -6.40
N LEU A 50 -13.23 -19.91 -6.91
CA LEU A 50 -11.81 -19.86 -6.59
C LEU A 50 -11.55 -19.51 -5.12
N ARG A 51 -12.30 -18.58 -4.54
CA ARG A 51 -12.23 -18.28 -3.10
C ARG A 51 -12.69 -19.45 -2.24
N ALA A 52 -13.79 -20.11 -2.62
CA ALA A 52 -14.29 -21.29 -1.92
C ALA A 52 -13.29 -22.46 -2.00
N ALA A 53 -12.70 -22.69 -3.16
CA ALA A 53 -11.66 -23.68 -3.34
C ALA A 53 -10.41 -23.32 -2.51
N ALA A 54 -9.98 -22.06 -2.53
CA ALA A 54 -8.82 -21.60 -1.75
C ALA A 54 -9.03 -21.73 -0.23
N SER A 55 -10.26 -21.52 0.27
CA SER A 55 -10.58 -21.76 1.68
C SER A 55 -10.59 -23.25 2.05
N ASN A 56 -10.86 -24.13 1.08
CA ASN A 56 -10.87 -25.58 1.28
C ASN A 56 -9.46 -26.20 1.19
N ILE A 57 -8.44 -25.45 0.76
CA ILE A 57 -7.07 -25.95 0.73
C ILE A 57 -6.55 -26.05 2.16
N GLU A 58 -6.33 -27.28 2.63
CA GLU A 58 -5.73 -27.53 3.94
C GLU A 58 -4.30 -26.97 3.99
N PRO A 59 -3.96 -26.16 5.02
CA PRO A 59 -2.61 -25.66 5.18
C PRO A 59 -1.66 -26.82 5.52
N LYS A 60 -0.61 -26.98 4.72
CA LYS A 60 0.46 -27.94 5.01
C LYS A 60 1.38 -27.38 6.10
N HIS A 61 1.90 -28.27 6.95
CA HIS A 61 2.95 -27.97 7.95
C HIS A 61 2.59 -26.93 9.02
N GLU A 62 1.33 -26.88 9.46
CA GLU A 62 0.88 -25.92 10.47
C GLU A 62 1.66 -26.03 11.80
N LYS A 63 2.01 -27.25 12.22
CA LYS A 63 2.74 -27.49 13.48
C LYS A 63 4.14 -26.90 13.44
N GLU A 64 4.84 -27.09 12.32
CA GLU A 64 6.19 -26.58 12.10
C GLU A 64 6.19 -25.05 11.99
N VAL A 65 5.19 -24.47 11.31
CA VAL A 65 5.02 -23.01 11.22
C VAL A 65 4.75 -22.40 12.60
N VAL A 66 3.90 -23.02 13.43
CA VAL A 66 3.65 -22.55 14.80
C VAL A 66 4.90 -22.65 15.66
N ALA A 67 5.65 -23.76 15.56
CA ALA A 67 6.92 -23.91 16.28
C ALA A 67 7.94 -22.84 15.86
N LEU A 68 8.02 -22.52 14.57
CA LEU A 68 8.86 -21.48 14.03
C LEU A 68 8.46 -20.09 14.56
N MET A 69 7.16 -19.77 14.57
CA MET A 69 6.65 -18.51 15.14
C MET A 69 6.97 -18.38 16.62
N ASN A 70 6.88 -19.46 17.40
CA ASN A 70 7.27 -19.46 18.80
C ASN A 70 8.78 -19.22 18.99
N SER A 71 9.62 -19.71 18.06
CA SER A 71 11.05 -19.40 18.07
C SER A 71 11.31 -17.89 17.88
N TYR A 72 10.57 -17.22 17.01
CA TYR A 72 10.68 -15.77 16.82
C TYR A 72 10.19 -14.97 18.03
N LYS A 73 9.12 -15.42 18.70
CA LYS A 73 8.64 -14.80 19.94
C LYS A 73 9.71 -14.78 21.04
N SER A 74 10.60 -15.77 21.08
CA SER A 74 11.72 -15.78 22.03
C SER A 74 12.75 -14.67 21.77
N LEU A 75 12.82 -14.15 20.54
CA LEU A 75 13.74 -13.07 20.13
C LEU A 75 13.19 -11.67 20.37
N TYR A 76 11.93 -11.52 20.81
CA TYR A 76 11.32 -10.20 21.02
C TYR A 76 12.09 -9.34 22.02
N SER A 77 12.65 -9.95 23.07
CA SER A 77 13.49 -9.25 24.05
C SER A 77 14.75 -8.64 23.41
N LYS A 78 15.35 -9.37 22.46
CA LYS A 78 16.52 -8.92 21.69
C LYS A 78 16.14 -7.77 20.75
N TRP A 79 15.00 -7.88 20.07
CA TRP A 79 14.51 -6.82 19.18
C TRP A 79 14.23 -5.51 19.93
N VAL A 80 13.60 -5.58 21.12
CA VAL A 80 13.41 -4.39 21.97
C VAL A 80 14.74 -3.79 22.40
N PHE A 81 15.73 -4.62 22.73
CA PHE A 81 17.06 -4.13 23.10
C PHE A 81 17.73 -3.36 21.95
N GLU A 82 17.69 -3.89 20.73
CA GLU A 82 18.28 -3.23 19.56
C GLU A 82 17.56 -1.92 19.20
N LEU A 83 16.23 -1.90 19.33
CA LEU A 83 15.45 -0.66 19.20
C LEU A 83 15.87 0.37 20.25
N ARG A 84 16.11 -0.03 21.50
CA ARG A 84 16.62 0.90 22.53
C ARG A 84 18.00 1.43 22.18
N CYS A 85 18.87 0.59 21.62
CA CYS A 85 20.24 0.96 21.29
C CYS A 85 20.38 2.00 20.17
N GLY A 86 19.41 2.16 19.27
CA GLY A 86 19.62 3.02 18.11
C GLY A 86 19.11 2.49 16.79
N PHE A 87 18.91 1.17 16.70
CA PHE A 87 18.86 0.50 15.42
C PHE A 87 17.43 0.39 14.90
N GLY A 88 17.27 0.55 13.59
CA GLY A 88 16.04 0.18 12.91
C GLY A 88 16.00 -1.33 12.70
N LEU A 89 14.85 -1.97 12.87
CA LEU A 89 14.70 -3.40 12.60
C LEU A 89 14.14 -3.62 11.20
N LEU A 90 14.78 -4.49 10.42
CA LEU A 90 14.34 -4.83 9.08
C LEU A 90 14.14 -6.33 8.94
N MET A 91 12.89 -6.74 8.78
CA MET A 91 12.50 -8.14 8.66
C MET A 91 12.29 -8.51 7.20
N TYR A 92 13.07 -9.46 6.71
CA TYR A 92 12.98 -10.02 5.37
C TYR A 92 12.79 -11.52 5.43
N GLY A 93 12.18 -12.11 4.41
CA GLY A 93 11.91 -13.54 4.36
C GLY A 93 10.59 -13.83 3.66
N PHE A 94 10.45 -15.10 3.26
CA PHE A 94 9.28 -15.56 2.52
C PHE A 94 8.06 -15.72 3.44
N GLY A 95 6.93 -15.16 3.01
CA GLY A 95 5.66 -15.21 3.72
C GLY A 95 5.26 -13.87 4.35
N SER A 96 3.97 -13.76 4.68
CA SER A 96 3.42 -12.57 5.35
C SER A 96 4.00 -12.44 6.76
N LYS A 97 4.67 -11.31 7.02
CA LYS A 97 5.28 -10.97 8.31
C LYS A 97 4.36 -10.12 9.19
N LYS A 98 3.22 -9.69 8.65
CA LYS A 98 2.29 -8.77 9.32
C LYS A 98 1.88 -9.28 10.70
N ALA A 99 1.39 -10.50 10.78
CA ALA A 99 0.92 -11.09 12.03
C ALA A 99 2.02 -11.16 13.11
N LEU A 100 3.26 -11.43 12.72
CA LEU A 100 4.38 -11.49 13.67
C LEU A 100 4.75 -10.09 14.20
N ILE A 101 4.79 -9.10 13.31
CA ILE A 101 5.15 -7.73 13.68
C ILE A 101 4.03 -7.09 14.52
N GLU A 102 2.76 -7.37 14.23
CA GLU A 102 1.62 -6.94 15.05
C GLU A 102 1.63 -7.63 16.43
N ASP A 103 1.94 -8.93 16.48
CA ASP A 103 2.13 -9.66 17.75
C ASP A 103 3.30 -9.07 18.57
N PHE A 104 4.43 -8.76 17.93
CA PHE A 104 5.54 -8.05 18.56
C PHE A 104 5.12 -6.67 19.09
N ALA A 105 4.38 -5.88 18.31
CA ALA A 105 3.88 -4.58 18.73
C ALA A 105 2.94 -4.67 19.93
N SER A 106 2.04 -5.65 19.95
CA SER A 106 1.09 -5.84 21.05
C SER A 106 1.72 -6.37 22.34
N THR A 107 2.77 -7.19 22.24
CA THR A 107 3.38 -7.88 23.39
C THR A 107 4.57 -7.15 23.98
N ALA A 108 5.42 -6.57 23.14
CA ALA A 108 6.72 -6.05 23.55
C ALA A 108 6.78 -4.52 23.58
N LEU A 109 5.85 -3.83 22.90
CA LEU A 109 5.82 -2.37 22.77
C LEU A 109 4.65 -1.71 23.53
N THR A 110 4.09 -2.35 24.54
CA THR A 110 2.97 -1.81 25.36
C THR A 110 3.30 -0.50 26.06
N ASP A 111 4.57 -0.29 26.38
CA ASP A 111 5.05 0.87 27.13
C ASP A 111 5.32 2.08 26.22
N TYR A 112 5.27 1.88 24.89
CA TYR A 112 5.62 2.88 23.90
C TYR A 112 4.44 3.22 22.99
N SER A 113 4.46 4.42 22.39
CA SER A 113 3.49 4.75 21.34
C SER A 113 3.88 4.05 20.05
N VAL A 114 2.96 3.25 19.52
CA VAL A 114 3.15 2.52 18.27
C VAL A 114 2.28 3.13 17.17
N VAL A 115 2.89 3.48 16.04
CA VAL A 115 2.19 3.91 14.83
C VAL A 115 2.40 2.87 13.75
N VAL A 116 1.31 2.25 13.27
CA VAL A 116 1.36 1.22 12.23
C VAL A 116 1.03 1.84 10.87
N ILE A 117 1.91 1.60 9.89
CA ILE A 117 1.80 2.06 8.51
C ILE A 117 1.70 0.83 7.61
N ASN A 118 0.62 0.74 6.85
CA ASN A 118 0.32 -0.38 5.96
C ASN A 118 0.80 -0.11 4.53
N GLY A 119 2.10 -0.18 4.26
CA GLY A 119 2.70 0.20 2.97
C GLY A 119 2.18 -0.55 1.73
N TYR A 120 1.50 -1.68 1.90
CA TYR A 120 0.83 -2.40 0.80
C TYR A 120 -0.38 -1.63 0.21
N LEU A 121 -0.90 -0.60 0.90
CA LEU A 121 -2.00 0.23 0.39
C LEU A 121 -1.48 1.27 -0.62
N GLN A 122 -2.12 1.36 -1.79
CA GLN A 122 -1.74 2.29 -2.86
C GLN A 122 -2.07 3.77 -2.55
N ALA A 123 -3.01 4.02 -1.62
CA ALA A 123 -3.50 5.37 -1.31
C ALA A 123 -2.74 6.09 -0.18
N ILE A 124 -1.61 5.53 0.28
CA ILE A 124 -0.88 6.13 1.42
C ILE A 124 -0.14 7.39 0.98
N ASN A 125 -0.38 8.47 1.71
CA ASN A 125 0.35 9.73 1.56
C ASN A 125 1.33 9.90 2.73
N ILE A 126 2.63 9.95 2.44
CA ILE A 126 3.68 10.11 3.46
C ILE A 126 3.52 11.41 4.26
N LYS A 127 3.00 12.49 3.67
CA LYS A 127 2.75 13.74 4.37
C LYS A 127 1.75 13.54 5.51
N GLN A 128 0.68 12.75 5.28
CA GLN A 128 -0.30 12.43 6.31
C GLN A 128 0.30 11.59 7.43
N VAL A 129 1.21 10.68 7.10
CA VAL A 129 1.97 9.89 8.08
C VAL A 129 2.83 10.79 8.96
N VAL A 130 3.59 11.72 8.37
CA VAL A 130 4.44 12.66 9.12
C VAL A 130 3.59 13.55 10.04
N ILE A 131 2.44 14.02 9.56
CA ILE A 131 1.49 14.80 10.35
C ILE A 131 0.97 14.00 11.54
N ALA A 132 0.54 12.74 11.32
CA ALA A 132 0.09 11.86 12.39
C ALA A 132 1.21 11.62 13.42
N LEU A 133 2.46 11.42 12.99
CA LEU A 133 3.60 11.27 13.89
C LEU A 133 3.85 12.54 14.72
N ALA A 134 3.78 13.72 14.08
CA ALA A 134 3.94 14.99 14.77
C ALA A 134 2.82 15.22 15.81
N GLU A 135 1.59 14.83 15.51
CA GLU A 135 0.46 14.89 16.44
C GLU A 135 0.65 13.95 17.65
N VAL A 136 1.10 12.71 17.41
CA VAL A 136 1.37 11.75 18.51
C VAL A 136 2.49 12.26 19.42
N LEU A 137 3.58 12.81 18.86
CA LEU A 137 4.65 13.42 19.67
C LEU A 137 4.15 14.62 20.45
N TRP A 138 3.31 15.45 19.83
CA TRP A 138 2.74 16.61 20.49
C TRP A 138 1.86 16.24 21.67
N ASP A 139 1.07 15.17 21.56
CA ASP A 139 0.22 14.68 22.64
C ASP A 139 1.05 14.11 23.82
N GLN A 140 2.12 13.37 23.50
CA GLN A 140 3.07 12.88 24.50
C GLN A 140 3.76 14.03 25.26
N LEU A 141 4.17 15.08 24.55
CA LEU A 141 4.76 16.27 25.16
C LEU A 141 3.76 17.05 26.03
N LYS A 142 2.48 17.10 25.65
CA LYS A 142 1.42 17.73 26.45
C LYS A 142 1.13 16.97 27.73
N SER A 143 0.97 15.66 27.65
CA SER A 143 0.70 14.80 28.82
C SER A 143 1.80 14.95 29.88
N LYS A 144 3.07 15.05 29.46
CA LYS A 144 4.22 15.28 30.36
C LYS A 144 4.38 16.73 30.85
N ARG A 145 3.95 17.74 30.09
CA ARG A 145 4.04 19.16 30.48
C ARG A 145 2.94 19.61 31.45
N VAL A 146 1.87 18.84 31.65
CA VAL A 146 0.84 19.13 32.66
C VAL A 146 1.39 19.01 34.10
N THR A 147 2.51 18.28 34.32
CA THR A 147 3.22 18.23 35.61
C THR A 147 4.28 19.33 35.81
N SER A 148 4.55 20.16 34.81
CA SER A 148 5.54 21.24 34.89
C SER A 148 4.90 22.56 34.44
N SER A 149 4.37 23.29 35.42
CA SER A 149 3.81 24.65 35.21
C SER A 149 4.82 25.57 34.53
N GLY A 150 4.52 26.04 33.31
CA GLY A 150 5.30 27.08 32.64
C GLY A 150 4.92 27.36 31.19
N ASN A 151 3.98 28.30 31.00
CA ASN A 151 3.75 29.19 29.84
C ASN A 151 3.93 28.65 28.40
N LEU A 152 2.80 28.44 27.70
CA LEU A 152 2.71 28.28 26.24
C LEU A 152 2.78 29.65 25.52
N PRO A 153 3.52 29.79 24.40
CA PRO A 153 3.06 30.63 23.32
C PRO A 153 1.90 29.92 22.62
N LYS A 154 0.73 30.57 22.60
CA LYS A 154 -0.39 30.21 21.74
C LYS A 154 0.05 30.35 20.28
N ALA A 155 0.40 29.23 19.64
CA ALA A 155 0.53 29.15 18.19
C ALA A 155 -0.41 28.06 17.68
N GLN A 156 -1.66 28.47 17.48
CA GLN A 156 -2.67 27.75 16.72
C GLN A 156 -2.18 27.65 15.27
N GLN A 157 -1.88 26.45 14.77
CA GLN A 157 -2.21 25.99 13.42
C GLN A 157 -2.22 24.46 13.38
N PRO A 158 -3.12 23.84 12.60
CA PRO A 158 -3.05 22.40 12.32
C PRO A 158 -1.75 22.08 11.59
N PHE A 159 -1.08 20.97 11.94
CA PHE A 159 0.17 20.54 11.30
C PHE A 159 0.05 20.36 9.76
N ASN A 160 -1.18 20.31 9.24
CA ASN A 160 -1.53 20.31 7.82
C ASN A 160 -0.91 21.46 6.99
N SER A 161 -0.59 22.60 7.61
CA SER A 161 -0.04 23.78 6.92
C SER A 161 1.49 23.92 6.99
N ARG A 162 2.19 23.05 7.74
CA ARG A 162 3.66 23.11 7.86
C ARG A 162 4.35 22.40 6.69
N SER A 163 5.51 22.90 6.29
CA SER A 163 6.36 22.22 5.31
C SER A 163 6.92 20.91 5.91
N MET A 164 7.28 19.94 5.07
CA MET A 164 7.87 18.68 5.56
C MET A 164 9.15 18.92 6.36
N ASP A 165 9.95 19.90 5.94
CA ASP A 165 11.19 20.27 6.64
C ASP A 165 10.93 20.89 8.02
N ASP A 166 9.87 21.69 8.18
CA ASP A 166 9.47 22.24 9.49
C ASP A 166 8.95 21.15 10.43
N LEU A 167 8.26 20.15 9.88
CA LEU A 167 7.82 18.98 10.65
C LEU A 167 9.03 18.18 11.11
N LEU A 168 9.96 17.87 10.21
CA LEU A 168 11.20 17.17 10.55
C LEU A 168 12.07 17.94 11.56
N ALA A 169 12.16 19.26 11.43
CA ALA A 169 12.83 20.12 12.40
C ALA A 169 12.15 20.08 13.78
N PHE A 170 10.82 19.99 13.83
CA PHE A 170 10.08 19.78 15.07
C PHE A 170 10.36 18.41 15.69
N LEU A 171 10.45 17.35 14.88
CA LEU A 171 10.81 16.00 15.33
C LEU A 171 12.24 15.94 15.90
N ASN A 172 13.17 16.67 15.28
CA ASN A 172 14.57 16.74 15.73
C ASN A 172 14.77 17.68 16.92
N GLY A 173 13.99 18.75 17.02
CA GLY A 173 14.09 19.77 18.07
C GLY A 173 13.50 19.34 19.41
N SER A 174 12.73 18.25 19.46
CA SER A 174 12.27 17.64 20.72
C SER A 174 13.35 16.73 21.30
N GLU A 175 14.49 17.30 21.70
CA GLU A 175 15.42 16.60 22.59
C GLU A 175 14.75 16.46 23.96
N ALA A 176 13.89 15.45 24.12
CA ALA A 176 13.47 15.00 25.42
C ALA A 176 14.72 14.41 26.10
N GLU A 177 15.19 15.07 27.16
CA GLU A 177 16.30 14.62 28.00
C GLU A 177 16.06 13.23 28.63
N ASP A 178 14.83 12.70 28.54
CA ASP A 178 14.47 11.34 28.90
C ASP A 178 14.69 10.36 27.74
N LYS A 179 15.81 9.62 27.80
CA LYS A 179 16.19 8.52 26.89
C LYS A 179 15.17 7.36 26.79
N ASP A 180 14.09 7.40 27.57
CA ASP A 180 13.17 6.28 27.74
C ASP A 180 11.84 6.42 26.99
N CYS A 181 11.62 7.51 26.24
CA CYS A 181 10.34 7.73 25.54
C CYS A 181 10.54 7.92 24.03
N PHE A 182 10.56 6.81 23.30
CA PHE A 182 10.57 6.82 21.83
C PHE A 182 9.24 6.34 21.26
N ILE A 183 8.92 6.79 20.05
CA ILE A 183 7.79 6.30 19.25
C ILE A 183 8.31 5.18 18.35
N CYS A 184 7.61 4.04 18.38
CA CYS A 184 7.89 2.96 17.45
C CYS A 184 6.98 3.08 16.23
N VAL A 185 7.59 3.23 15.06
CA VAL A 185 6.90 3.26 13.77
C VAL A 185 7.06 1.89 13.13
N VAL A 186 5.94 1.21 12.94
CA VAL A 186 5.87 -0.11 12.32
C VAL A 186 5.42 0.06 10.88
N ILE A 187 6.27 -0.33 9.92
CA ILE A 187 6.01 -0.23 8.49
C ILE A 187 5.88 -1.63 7.91
N HIS A 188 4.67 -2.04 7.59
CA HIS A 188 4.46 -3.24 6.78
C HIS A 188 4.73 -2.90 5.32
N ASN A 189 5.55 -3.70 4.63
CA ASN A 189 5.92 -3.52 3.23
C ASN A 189 6.46 -2.12 2.93
N ILE A 190 7.68 -1.83 3.39
CA ILE A 190 8.38 -0.57 3.06
C ILE A 190 8.63 -0.40 1.56
N ASP A 191 8.61 -1.52 0.84
CA ASP A 191 8.69 -1.69 -0.60
C ASP A 191 7.32 -1.69 -1.30
N GLY A 192 6.27 -1.24 -0.60
CA GLY A 192 4.93 -1.10 -1.15
C GLY A 192 4.87 -0.08 -2.30
N PRO A 193 3.90 -0.20 -3.21
CA PRO A 193 3.86 0.58 -4.45
C PRO A 193 3.87 2.10 -4.23
N ALA A 194 3.19 2.60 -3.20
CA ALA A 194 3.14 4.03 -2.86
C ALA A 194 4.39 4.55 -2.12
N LEU A 195 5.24 3.65 -1.61
CA LEU A 195 6.42 4.00 -0.81
C LEU A 195 7.74 3.83 -1.59
N ARG A 196 7.70 3.33 -2.83
CA ARG A 196 8.91 3.10 -3.66
C ARG A 196 9.58 4.36 -4.16
N ASP A 197 8.88 5.49 -4.14
CA ASP A 197 9.41 6.75 -4.65
C ASP A 197 10.63 7.19 -3.82
N SER A 198 11.66 7.69 -4.51
CA SER A 198 12.91 8.12 -3.88
C SER A 198 12.67 9.22 -2.85
N GLU A 199 11.76 10.16 -3.12
CA GLU A 199 11.38 11.22 -2.17
C GLU A 199 10.77 10.64 -0.89
N THR A 200 9.85 9.69 -1.02
CA THR A 200 9.21 9.04 0.14
C THR A 200 10.22 8.29 0.99
N GLN A 201 11.15 7.56 0.38
CA GLN A 201 12.23 6.88 1.10
C GLN A 201 13.20 7.86 1.76
N GLN A 202 13.50 9.01 1.14
CA GLN A 202 14.29 10.08 1.78
C GLN A 202 13.60 10.61 3.04
N TYR A 203 12.30 10.88 2.99
CA TYR A 203 11.56 11.33 4.16
C TYR A 203 11.51 10.27 5.26
N LEU A 204 11.28 8.99 4.92
CA LEU A 204 11.34 7.90 5.89
C LEU A 204 12.72 7.75 6.53
N ALA A 205 13.79 7.94 5.75
CA ALA A 205 15.15 7.88 6.26
C ALA A 205 15.45 9.05 7.20
N GLN A 206 14.99 10.26 6.87
CA GLN A 206 15.09 11.41 7.76
C GLN A 206 14.31 11.21 9.07
N ILE A 207 13.12 10.59 9.01
CA ILE A 207 12.34 10.19 10.19
C ILE A 207 13.11 9.17 11.04
N ALA A 208 13.78 8.20 10.40
CA ALA A 208 14.57 7.18 11.09
C ALA A 208 15.78 7.77 11.83
N ALA A 209 16.34 8.88 11.31
CA ALA A 209 17.46 9.57 11.93
C ALA A 209 17.08 10.34 13.20
N CYS A 210 15.79 10.60 13.43
CA CYS A 210 15.31 11.28 14.63
C CYS A 210 15.53 10.39 15.87
N SER A 211 16.12 10.95 16.94
CA SER A 211 16.41 10.22 18.19
C SER A 211 15.16 9.71 18.91
N CYS A 212 14.02 10.40 18.74
CA CYS A 212 12.75 10.05 19.35
C CYS A 212 11.99 8.94 18.62
N ILE A 213 12.43 8.52 17.42
CA ILE A 213 11.68 7.62 16.57
C ILE A 213 12.50 6.35 16.31
N ARG A 214 11.85 5.19 16.43
CA ARG A 214 12.42 3.89 16.10
C ARG A 214 11.57 3.23 15.02
N ILE A 215 12.20 2.64 14.02
CA ILE A 215 11.49 2.02 12.89
C ILE A 215 11.64 0.50 12.93
N VAL A 216 10.51 -0.19 12.75
CA VAL A 216 10.45 -1.62 12.46
C VAL A 216 9.79 -1.76 11.09
N ALA A 217 10.48 -2.33 10.12
CA ALA A 217 10.00 -2.46 8.75
C ALA A 217 10.03 -3.90 8.25
N SER A 218 9.15 -4.21 7.30
CA SER A 218 9.15 -5.49 6.59
C SER A 218 9.39 -5.31 5.09
N ILE A 219 10.11 -6.27 4.48
CA ILE A 219 10.39 -6.34 3.04
C ILE A 219 9.87 -7.66 2.46
N ASP A 220 9.34 -7.61 1.24
CA ASP A 220 8.97 -8.79 0.46
C ASP A 220 9.62 -8.85 -0.94
N HIS A 221 9.93 -7.70 -1.53
CA HIS A 221 10.46 -7.58 -2.87
C HIS A 221 11.96 -7.86 -2.89
N VAL A 222 12.40 -8.73 -3.82
CA VAL A 222 13.80 -9.12 -3.98
C VAL A 222 14.71 -7.90 -4.20
N ASN A 223 14.24 -6.94 -4.99
CA ASN A 223 15.01 -5.73 -5.32
C ASN A 223 14.85 -4.60 -4.28
N ALA A 224 14.23 -4.83 -3.12
CA ALA A 224 14.04 -3.79 -2.12
C ALA A 224 15.34 -3.09 -1.66
N PRO A 225 16.49 -3.78 -1.50
CA PRO A 225 17.74 -3.11 -1.12
C PRO A 225 18.22 -2.07 -2.15
N LEU A 226 17.77 -2.15 -3.41
CA LEU A 226 18.12 -1.17 -4.45
C LEU A 226 17.43 0.18 -4.25
N LEU A 227 16.43 0.27 -3.38
CA LEU A 227 15.74 1.53 -3.09
C LEU A 227 16.59 2.50 -2.27
N TRP A 228 17.68 2.04 -1.66
CA TRP A 228 18.43 2.82 -0.69
C TRP A 228 19.83 3.17 -1.13
N ASP A 229 20.15 4.44 -0.97
CA ASP A 229 21.50 4.93 -1.13
C ASP A 229 22.38 4.55 0.07
N LYS A 230 23.69 4.49 -0.17
CA LYS A 230 24.70 4.22 0.88
C LYS A 230 24.54 5.16 2.09
N LYS A 231 24.18 6.42 1.84
CA LYS A 231 23.93 7.39 2.93
C LYS A 231 22.72 7.00 3.76
N MET A 232 21.59 6.66 3.14
CA MET A 232 20.36 6.30 3.84
C MET A 232 20.57 5.08 4.73
N VAL A 233 21.20 4.03 4.21
CA VAL A 233 21.40 2.77 4.95
C VAL A 233 22.31 2.97 6.15
N HIS A 234 23.49 3.58 5.96
CA HIS A 234 24.50 3.63 7.01
C HIS A 234 24.31 4.77 8.02
N THR A 235 23.72 5.90 7.61
CA THR A 235 23.67 7.10 8.47
C THR A 235 22.29 7.37 9.06
N GLN A 236 21.22 6.94 8.38
CA GLN A 236 19.85 7.30 8.74
C GLN A 236 19.07 6.12 9.29
N PHE A 237 18.91 5.05 8.50
CA PHE A 237 18.11 3.91 8.92
C PHE A 237 18.81 2.98 9.91
N ASN A 238 20.13 2.80 9.76
CA ASN A 238 20.96 1.93 10.61
C ASN A 238 20.28 0.56 10.87
N TRP A 239 19.98 -0.16 9.79
CA TRP A 239 19.19 -1.39 9.81
C TRP A 239 19.92 -2.58 10.45
N CYS A 240 19.24 -3.26 11.37
CA CYS A 240 19.52 -4.63 11.77
C CYS A 240 18.65 -5.59 10.95
N TRP A 241 19.31 -6.38 10.10
CA TRP A 241 18.66 -7.32 9.18
C TRP A 241 18.30 -8.62 9.90
N TYR A 242 17.02 -8.98 9.85
CA TYR A 242 16.49 -10.22 10.42
C TYR A 242 15.85 -11.09 9.35
N HIS A 243 16.39 -12.30 9.20
CA HIS A 243 15.80 -13.33 8.35
C HIS A 243 14.65 -14.03 9.10
N VAL A 244 13.42 -13.74 8.69
CA VAL A 244 12.18 -14.19 9.33
C VAL A 244 11.19 -14.71 8.27
N PRO A 245 11.45 -15.88 7.67
CA PRO A 245 10.49 -16.53 6.79
C PRO A 245 9.33 -17.14 7.59
N THR A 246 8.13 -16.60 7.44
CA THR A 246 6.93 -17.11 8.14
C THR A 246 6.18 -18.18 7.35
N PHE A 247 6.42 -18.27 6.03
CA PHE A 247 5.67 -19.11 5.08
C PHE A 247 4.15 -18.87 5.09
N ALA A 248 3.68 -17.80 5.74
CA ALA A 248 2.28 -17.46 5.80
C ALA A 248 1.80 -16.90 4.45
N PRO A 249 0.57 -17.22 4.03
CA PRO A 249 0.02 -16.70 2.78
C PRO A 249 -0.20 -15.18 2.85
N TYR A 250 0.08 -14.48 1.76
CA TYR A 250 -0.12 -13.03 1.58
C TYR A 250 -1.60 -12.68 1.34
N LYS A 251 -2.46 -13.00 2.31
CA LYS A 251 -3.92 -12.84 2.15
C LYS A 251 -4.34 -11.38 2.07
N VAL A 252 -3.76 -10.50 2.88
CA VAL A 252 -4.15 -9.09 2.98
C VAL A 252 -3.41 -8.25 1.95
N GLU A 253 -2.12 -8.49 1.82
CA GLU A 253 -1.23 -7.80 0.89
C GLU A 253 -1.62 -8.09 -0.56
N GLY A 254 -2.06 -9.33 -0.83
CA GLY A 254 -2.52 -9.79 -2.14
C GLY A 254 -3.86 -9.23 -2.60
N MET A 255 -4.70 -8.66 -1.71
CA MET A 255 -6.04 -8.15 -2.09
C MET A 255 -5.98 -6.96 -3.04
N PHE A 256 -4.93 -6.14 -2.92
CA PHE A 256 -4.78 -4.92 -3.72
C PHE A 256 -4.05 -5.17 -5.03
N PHE A 257 -3.52 -6.38 -5.22
CA PHE A 257 -2.92 -6.76 -6.48
C PHE A 257 -3.98 -7.29 -7.43
N PRO A 258 -4.01 -6.79 -8.67
CA PRO A 258 -4.87 -7.36 -9.70
C PRO A 258 -4.56 -8.85 -9.90
N LEU A 259 -5.57 -9.71 -9.79
CA LEU A 259 -5.44 -11.14 -10.09
C LEU A 259 -5.15 -11.33 -11.58
N ILE A 260 -3.88 -11.57 -11.92
CA ILE A 260 -3.34 -11.67 -13.30
C ILE A 260 -4.10 -12.71 -14.15
N LEU A 261 -4.58 -13.80 -13.54
CA LEU A 261 -5.33 -14.86 -14.22
C LEU A 261 -6.83 -14.52 -14.39
N ALA A 262 -7.35 -13.54 -13.66
CA ALA A 262 -8.73 -13.08 -13.77
C ALA A 262 -8.89 -11.88 -14.72
N HIS A 263 -7.83 -11.48 -15.43
CA HIS A 263 -7.80 -10.40 -16.40
C HIS A 263 -8.53 -10.74 -17.70
N GLY A 264 -9.84 -10.92 -17.62
CA GLY A 264 -10.73 -10.31 -18.59
C GLY A 264 -10.76 -8.82 -18.30
N SER A 265 -9.92 -8.04 -19.00
CA SER A 265 -9.57 -6.63 -18.75
C SER A 265 -10.73 -5.63 -18.64
N THR A 266 -11.98 -6.06 -18.76
CA THR A 266 -13.17 -5.22 -18.65
C THR A 266 -14.28 -5.79 -17.76
N ALA A 267 -14.27 -7.10 -17.50
CA ALA A 267 -15.25 -7.72 -16.62
C ALA A 267 -14.91 -7.49 -15.14
N GLN A 268 -13.63 -7.32 -14.79
CA GLN A 268 -13.20 -7.12 -13.40
C GLN A 268 -13.37 -5.66 -12.93
N SER A 269 -13.08 -4.67 -13.78
CA SER A 269 -13.43 -3.26 -13.49
C SER A 269 -14.94 -3.09 -13.35
N ALA A 270 -15.73 -3.84 -14.14
CA ALA A 270 -17.16 -3.92 -13.96
C ALA A 270 -17.55 -4.56 -12.63
N LYS A 271 -17.04 -5.75 -12.26
CA LYS A 271 -17.36 -6.37 -10.96
C LYS A 271 -16.92 -5.52 -9.76
N THR A 272 -15.75 -4.89 -9.80
CA THR A 272 -15.32 -3.93 -8.77
C THR A 272 -16.25 -2.72 -8.73
N ALA A 273 -16.63 -2.18 -9.89
CA ALA A 273 -17.64 -1.13 -9.97
C ALA A 273 -18.98 -1.60 -9.40
N ALA A 274 -19.41 -2.84 -9.62
CA ALA A 274 -20.65 -3.40 -9.06
C ALA A 274 -20.59 -3.46 -7.52
N ILE A 275 -19.47 -3.94 -6.95
CA ILE A 275 -19.28 -3.99 -5.48
C ILE A 275 -19.28 -2.58 -4.89
N VAL A 276 -18.59 -1.63 -5.52
CA VAL A 276 -18.58 -0.23 -5.07
C VAL A 276 -19.99 0.35 -5.19
N LEU A 277 -20.68 0.19 -6.32
CA LEU A 277 -22.04 0.69 -6.54
C LEU A 277 -23.03 0.12 -5.53
N GLN A 278 -22.92 -1.15 -5.14
CA GLN A 278 -23.74 -1.76 -4.08
C GLN A 278 -23.55 -1.10 -2.70
N SER A 279 -22.38 -0.51 -2.45
CA SER A 279 -22.10 0.22 -1.20
C SER A 279 -22.61 1.67 -1.21
N LEU A 280 -22.97 2.21 -2.39
CA LEU A 280 -23.46 3.58 -2.55
C LEU A 280 -24.97 3.68 -2.27
N THR A 281 -25.42 4.92 -2.03
CA THR A 281 -26.85 5.22 -1.84
C THR A 281 -27.67 4.93 -3.11
N PRO A 282 -28.97 4.58 -2.99
CA PRO A 282 -29.82 4.28 -4.15
C PRO A 282 -29.98 5.47 -5.12
N ASN A 283 -29.88 6.69 -4.60
CA ASN A 283 -29.87 7.90 -5.43
C ASN A 283 -28.57 8.02 -6.23
N ALA A 284 -27.41 7.75 -5.62
CA ALA A 284 -26.13 7.72 -6.32
C ALA A 284 -26.10 6.63 -7.40
N GLN A 285 -26.60 5.42 -7.10
CA GLN A 285 -26.73 4.34 -8.10
C GLN A 285 -27.59 4.78 -9.29
N SER A 286 -28.68 5.51 -9.03
CA SER A 286 -29.57 6.03 -10.08
C SER A 286 -28.93 7.15 -10.91
N VAL A 287 -28.10 8.01 -10.30
CA VAL A 287 -27.30 9.02 -11.02
C VAL A 287 -26.26 8.34 -11.93
N PHE A 288 -25.58 7.31 -11.42
CA PHE A 288 -24.66 6.51 -12.21
C PHE A 288 -25.37 5.80 -13.38
N ARG A 289 -26.59 5.29 -13.17
CA ARG A 289 -27.43 4.70 -14.22
C ARG A 289 -27.73 5.68 -15.35
N VAL A 290 -28.12 6.91 -15.03
CA VAL A 290 -28.40 7.96 -16.03
C VAL A 290 -27.16 8.23 -16.90
N LEU A 291 -25.99 8.27 -16.28
CA LEU A 291 -24.73 8.50 -16.99
C LEU A 291 -24.35 7.31 -17.89
N ALA A 292 -24.57 6.09 -17.40
CA ALA A 292 -24.35 4.86 -18.17
C ALA A 292 -25.32 4.73 -19.37
N GLU A 293 -26.62 5.01 -19.18
CA GLU A 293 -27.63 5.00 -20.26
C GLU A 293 -27.27 6.00 -21.39
N TYR A 294 -26.76 7.18 -21.02
CA TYR A 294 -26.31 8.16 -22.00
C TYR A 294 -25.09 7.70 -22.78
N GLN A 295 -24.11 7.11 -22.10
CA GLN A 295 -22.89 6.61 -22.75
C GLN A 295 -23.17 5.44 -23.70
N LEU A 296 -24.22 4.62 -23.45
CA LEU A 296 -24.66 3.59 -24.40
C LEU A 296 -25.43 4.15 -25.59
N SER A 297 -26.23 5.20 -25.39
CA SER A 297 -27.01 5.81 -26.46
C SER A 297 -26.16 6.66 -27.42
N HIS A 298 -24.99 7.16 -26.96
CA HIS A 298 -24.08 7.98 -27.75
C HIS A 298 -22.65 7.43 -27.70
N PRO A 299 -22.36 6.28 -28.37
CA PRO A 299 -21.03 5.65 -28.34
C PRO A 299 -19.94 6.48 -29.05
N ASP A 300 -20.35 7.43 -29.91
CA ASP A 300 -19.46 8.32 -30.65
C ASP A 300 -19.09 9.61 -29.89
N GLU A 301 -19.78 9.93 -28.77
CA GLU A 301 -19.47 11.08 -27.93
C GLU A 301 -18.52 10.72 -26.78
N GLU A 302 -17.47 11.51 -26.54
CA GLU A 302 -16.45 11.23 -25.51
C GLU A 302 -16.91 11.51 -24.05
N GLY A 303 -18.21 11.50 -23.77
CA GLY A 303 -18.79 11.64 -22.44
C GLY A 303 -19.92 12.67 -22.33
N MET A 304 -20.62 12.66 -21.20
CA MET A 304 -21.75 13.55 -20.93
C MET A 304 -21.29 14.87 -20.26
N PRO A 305 -21.74 16.05 -20.73
CA PRO A 305 -21.46 17.31 -20.03
C PRO A 305 -22.21 17.40 -18.70
N ILE A 306 -21.57 17.99 -17.67
CA ILE A 306 -22.11 18.11 -16.30
C ILE A 306 -23.48 18.82 -16.28
N ASN A 307 -23.68 19.82 -17.14
CA ASN A 307 -24.93 20.58 -17.23
C ASN A 307 -26.11 19.71 -17.71
N ASN A 308 -25.84 18.78 -18.62
CA ASN A 308 -26.85 17.86 -19.12
C ASN A 308 -27.18 16.81 -18.04
N LEU A 309 -26.15 16.25 -17.38
CA LEU A 309 -26.35 15.33 -16.26
C LEU A 309 -27.23 15.95 -15.17
N TYR A 310 -26.94 17.20 -14.78
CA TYR A 310 -27.74 17.90 -13.78
C TYR A 310 -29.19 18.09 -14.20
N THR A 311 -29.44 18.44 -15.46
CA THR A 311 -30.80 18.62 -15.98
C THR A 311 -31.59 17.30 -15.91
N VAL A 312 -31.00 16.21 -16.39
CA VAL A 312 -31.65 14.88 -16.38
C VAL A 312 -31.84 14.34 -14.95
N CYS A 313 -30.84 14.51 -14.07
CA CYS A 313 -30.95 14.10 -12.67
C CYS A 313 -32.01 14.91 -11.91
N ARG A 314 -32.21 16.18 -12.25
CA ARG A 314 -33.24 17.04 -11.66
C ARG A 314 -34.63 16.68 -12.18
N GLU A 315 -34.78 16.36 -13.46
CA GLU A 315 -36.03 15.89 -14.06
C GLU A 315 -36.49 14.54 -13.47
N ARG A 316 -35.54 13.64 -13.19
CA ARG A 316 -35.81 12.35 -12.52
C ARG A 316 -35.89 12.45 -10.99
N PHE A 317 -35.86 13.66 -10.41
CA PHE A 317 -35.90 13.91 -8.96
C PHE A 317 -34.81 13.18 -8.15
N LEU A 318 -33.66 12.88 -8.76
CA LEU A 318 -32.54 12.17 -8.11
C LEU A 318 -31.70 13.08 -7.21
N VAL A 319 -31.65 14.38 -7.54
CA VAL A 319 -30.78 15.35 -6.89
C VAL A 319 -31.54 16.65 -6.61
N SER A 320 -31.35 17.21 -5.41
CA SER A 320 -32.01 18.44 -4.94
C SER A 320 -31.28 19.74 -5.31
N SER A 321 -29.96 19.71 -5.49
CA SER A 321 -29.13 20.88 -5.77
C SER A 321 -27.84 20.48 -6.49
N GLN A 322 -27.20 21.43 -7.19
CA GLN A 322 -25.89 21.18 -7.82
C GLN A 322 -24.84 20.70 -6.81
N LEU A 323 -24.95 21.12 -5.54
CA LEU A 323 -24.04 20.70 -4.47
C LEU A 323 -24.15 19.20 -4.16
N THR A 324 -25.36 18.65 -4.18
CA THR A 324 -25.57 17.22 -3.93
C THR A 324 -25.11 16.37 -5.12
N LEU A 325 -25.26 16.87 -6.36
CA LEU A 325 -24.65 16.24 -7.53
C LEU A 325 -23.12 16.21 -7.42
N ASN A 326 -22.51 17.34 -7.08
CA ASN A 326 -21.06 17.43 -6.95
C ASN A 326 -20.53 16.49 -5.87
N SER A 327 -21.24 16.32 -4.74
CA SER A 327 -20.87 15.35 -3.70
C SER A 327 -20.81 13.92 -4.24
N HIS A 328 -21.83 13.49 -5.01
CA HIS A 328 -21.83 12.16 -5.63
C HIS A 328 -20.76 12.03 -6.72
N LEU A 329 -20.48 13.08 -7.49
CA LEU A 329 -19.40 13.08 -8.48
C LEU A 329 -18.02 12.97 -7.83
N THR A 330 -17.81 13.61 -6.68
CA THR A 330 -16.58 13.45 -5.89
C THR A 330 -16.43 12.01 -5.41
N GLU A 331 -17.50 11.43 -4.87
CA GLU A 331 -17.54 10.02 -4.45
C GLU A 331 -17.21 9.06 -5.60
N PHE A 332 -17.80 9.25 -6.79
CA PHE A 332 -17.46 8.44 -7.97
C PHE A 332 -16.02 8.62 -8.44
N LYS A 333 -15.44 9.82 -8.28
CA LYS A 333 -14.06 10.11 -8.64
C LYS A 333 -13.08 9.48 -7.67
N ASP A 334 -13.39 9.50 -6.37
CA ASP A 334 -12.57 8.91 -5.31
C ASP A 334 -12.48 7.38 -5.45
N HIS A 335 -13.53 6.75 -5.98
CA HIS A 335 -13.56 5.33 -6.31
C HIS A 335 -13.14 5.00 -7.76
N GLU A 336 -12.62 5.97 -8.51
CA GLU A 336 -12.19 5.85 -9.91
C GLU A 336 -13.27 5.31 -10.89
N LEU A 337 -14.56 5.43 -10.53
CA LEU A 337 -15.70 4.98 -11.34
C LEU A 337 -15.96 5.91 -12.53
N VAL A 338 -15.68 7.19 -12.37
CA VAL A 338 -15.91 8.23 -13.38
C VAL A 338 -14.64 9.05 -13.55
N LYS A 339 -14.27 9.31 -14.80
CA LYS A 339 -13.16 10.20 -15.17
C LYS A 339 -13.71 11.44 -15.87
N THR A 340 -13.12 12.58 -15.57
CA THR A 340 -13.40 13.84 -16.25
C THR A 340 -12.45 14.01 -17.43
N ARG A 341 -12.98 14.18 -18.64
CA ARG A 341 -12.22 14.58 -19.83
C ARG A 341 -12.68 15.97 -20.25
N ARG A 342 -11.73 16.88 -20.46
CA ARG A 342 -12.04 18.22 -20.96
C ARG A 342 -12.07 18.19 -22.48
N HIS A 343 -13.20 18.56 -23.07
CA HIS A 343 -13.34 18.61 -24.52
C HIS A 343 -12.56 19.80 -25.11
N SER A 344 -12.33 19.81 -26.42
CA SER A 344 -11.68 20.93 -27.14
C SER A 344 -12.43 22.25 -26.98
N ASP A 345 -13.71 22.19 -26.60
CA ASP A 345 -14.60 23.33 -26.34
C ASP A 345 -14.53 23.85 -24.88
N GLY A 346 -13.63 23.30 -24.05
CA GLY A 346 -13.40 23.75 -22.68
C GLY A 346 -14.45 23.32 -21.65
N GLN A 347 -15.47 22.56 -22.06
CA GLN A 347 -16.45 21.95 -21.17
C GLN A 347 -15.90 20.64 -20.57
N ASP A 348 -16.17 20.43 -19.28
CA ASP A 348 -15.80 19.21 -18.57
C ASP A 348 -16.87 18.12 -18.82
N CYS A 349 -16.49 17.05 -19.51
CA CYS A 349 -17.32 15.88 -19.78
C CYS A 349 -16.97 14.75 -18.83
N LEU A 350 -17.98 14.03 -18.37
CA LEU A 350 -17.87 12.84 -17.53
C LEU A 350 -17.99 11.60 -18.39
N TYR A 351 -17.06 10.66 -18.24
CA TYR A 351 -17.13 9.36 -18.89
C TYR A 351 -16.79 8.23 -17.90
N ILE A 352 -17.43 7.08 -18.10
CA ILE A 352 -17.11 5.86 -17.38
C ILE A 352 -16.02 5.12 -18.18
N PRO A 353 -14.86 4.82 -17.58
CA PRO A 353 -13.76 4.12 -18.25
C PRO A 353 -14.03 2.60 -18.37
N LEU A 354 -15.16 2.22 -18.96
CA LEU A 354 -15.57 0.83 -19.21
C LEU A 354 -15.95 0.66 -20.69
N THR A 355 -15.77 -0.56 -21.24
CA THR A 355 -16.31 -0.87 -22.57
C THR A 355 -17.83 -0.97 -22.53
N THR A 356 -18.46 -0.75 -23.69
CA THR A 356 -19.91 -0.84 -23.87
C THR A 356 -20.47 -2.19 -23.39
N GLU A 357 -19.80 -3.30 -23.73
CA GLU A 357 -20.18 -4.66 -23.31
C GLU A 357 -20.14 -4.87 -21.78
N ALA A 358 -19.17 -4.25 -21.10
CA ALA A 358 -19.05 -4.33 -19.65
C ALA A 358 -20.08 -3.45 -18.94
N LEU A 359 -20.41 -2.31 -19.53
CA LEU A 359 -21.39 -1.37 -19.01
C LEU A 359 -22.83 -1.94 -19.10
N GLU A 360 -23.16 -2.63 -20.19
CA GLU A 360 -24.44 -3.34 -20.32
C GLU A 360 -24.62 -4.42 -19.25
N LYS A 361 -23.56 -5.20 -18.98
CA LYS A 361 -23.57 -6.22 -17.91
C LYS A 361 -23.76 -5.60 -16.53
N LEU A 362 -23.12 -4.46 -16.26
CA LEU A 362 -23.31 -3.74 -15.00
C LEU A 362 -24.74 -3.23 -14.82
N LEU A 363 -25.32 -2.67 -15.87
CA LEU A 363 -26.70 -2.21 -15.81
C LEU A 363 -27.68 -3.37 -15.56
N MET A 364 -27.40 -4.56 -16.09
CA MET A 364 -28.17 -5.76 -15.77
C MET A 364 -28.01 -6.20 -14.31
N GLU A 365 -26.81 -6.15 -13.74
CA GLU A 365 -26.54 -6.49 -12.33
C GLU A 365 -27.15 -5.48 -11.34
N ILE A 366 -27.22 -4.19 -11.70
CA ILE A 366 -27.82 -3.13 -10.86
C ILE A 366 -29.36 -3.18 -10.88
N ASN A 367 -29.95 -3.85 -11.87
CA ASN A 367 -31.41 -3.99 -12.00
C ASN A 367 -31.96 -5.26 -11.31
N GLN A 368 -31.08 -6.14 -10.82
CA GLN A 368 -31.42 -7.23 -9.91
C GLN A 368 -31.35 -6.74 -8.46
#